data_AF-A0A966YGS0-F1
#
_entry.id   AF-A0A966YGS0-F1
#
_cell.length_a   1.000
_cell.length_b   1.000
_cell.length_c   1.000
_cell.angle_alpha   90.00
_cell.angle_beta   90.00
_cell.angle_gamma   90.00
#
_symmetry.space_group_name_H-M   'P 1'
#
loop_
_entity.id
_entity.type
_entity.pdbx_description
1 polymer ?
#
loop_
_entity_poly.entity_id
_entity_poly.type
_entity_poly.pdbx_seq_one_letter_code
_entity_poly.pdbx_strand_id
1 'polypeptide(L)'
;MAELTARLKAEGRSPHEELDDLFCRFGCHQERQVSVMLPGASGMDRMKEIMAALRAEPPAAFAGLDVVRTRDQASLTTWTPGSEQQPYDGVSGDLVIFDLAGLQGAGERLPDGQFLPLGNAVAARPSGTEPKIKFYLFTAAAPCSLAELPAIKQSLTARLDDLERDLRQLAGV
;
A
#
# COMPACT_ATOMS: atom_id res chain seq x y z
N MET A 1 18.45 -5.38 -15.92
CA MET A 1 19.31 -4.77 -14.88
C MET A 1 20.75 -4.61 -15.34
N ALA A 2 21.47 -5.67 -15.72
CA ALA A 2 22.88 -5.58 -16.12
C ALA A 2 23.16 -4.58 -17.26
N GLU A 3 22.31 -4.55 -18.29
CA GLU A 3 22.42 -3.62 -19.43
C GLU A 3 22.22 -2.16 -19.01
N LEU A 4 21.18 -1.85 -18.23
CA LEU A 4 20.94 -0.51 -17.68
C LEU A 4 22.13 -0.04 -16.82
N THR A 5 22.62 -0.89 -15.93
CA THR A 5 23.78 -0.57 -15.08
C THR A 5 25.03 -0.33 -15.91
N ALA A 6 25.30 -1.13 -16.94
CA ALA A 6 26.45 -0.95 -17.82
C ALA A 6 26.36 0.38 -18.59
N ARG A 7 25.18 0.72 -19.11
CA ARG A 7 24.93 2.00 -19.79
C ARG A 7 25.13 3.19 -18.85
N LEU A 8 24.50 3.20 -17.67
CA LEU A 8 24.66 4.28 -16.69
C LEU A 8 26.12 4.45 -16.26
N LYS A 9 26.84 3.34 -16.04
CA LYS A 9 28.27 3.37 -15.72
C LYS A 9 29.08 4.02 -16.84
N ALA A 10 28.78 3.72 -18.11
CA ALA A 10 29.44 4.36 -19.25
C ALA A 10 29.13 5.86 -19.34
N GLU A 11 27.95 6.28 -18.88
CA GLU A 11 27.51 7.68 -18.75
C GLU A 11 28.06 8.37 -17.48
N GLY A 12 28.82 7.66 -16.63
CA GLY A 12 29.33 8.19 -15.35
C GLY A 12 28.26 8.38 -14.27
N ARG A 13 27.08 7.76 -14.43
CA ARG A 13 25.93 7.84 -13.53
C ARG A 13 25.71 6.53 -12.79
N SER A 14 25.10 6.62 -11.62
CA SER A 14 24.69 5.48 -10.81
C SER A 14 23.21 5.13 -11.03
N PRO A 15 22.80 3.87 -10.79
CA PRO A 15 21.38 3.49 -10.75
C PRO A 15 20.56 4.29 -9.73
N HIS A 16 21.19 4.78 -8.66
CA HIS A 16 20.52 5.61 -7.65
C HIS A 16 20.18 6.99 -8.20
N GLU A 17 21.09 7.63 -8.94
CA GLU A 17 20.81 8.92 -9.59
C GLU A 17 19.72 8.79 -10.65
N GLU A 18 19.73 7.72 -11.46
CA GLU A 18 18.65 7.45 -12.42
C GLU A 18 17.31 7.23 -11.71
N LEU A 19 17.29 6.52 -10.58
CA LEU A 19 16.06 6.35 -9.79
C LEU A 19 15.54 7.67 -9.22
N ASP A 20 16.45 8.55 -8.76
CA ASP A 20 16.09 9.86 -8.24
C ASP A 20 15.49 10.76 -9.33
N ASP A 21 16.04 10.71 -10.54
CA ASP A 21 15.49 11.40 -11.71
C ASP A 21 14.09 10.85 -12.07
N LEU A 22 13.89 9.54 -12.00
CA LEU A 22 12.58 8.92 -12.21
C LEU A 22 11.56 9.36 -11.16
N PHE A 23 11.95 9.42 -9.89
CA PHE A 23 11.08 9.93 -8.83
C PHE A 23 10.72 11.40 -9.01
N CYS A 24 11.68 12.23 -9.43
CA CYS A 24 11.42 13.63 -9.73
C CYS A 24 10.44 13.78 -10.90
N ARG A 25 10.55 12.94 -11.93
CA ARG A 25 9.73 13.03 -13.15
C ARG A 25 8.33 12.44 -13.01
N PHE A 26 8.19 11.34 -12.30
CA PHE A 26 6.96 10.54 -12.28
C PHE A 26 6.28 10.46 -10.91
N GLY A 27 6.93 10.96 -9.86
CA GLY A 27 6.46 10.85 -8.48
C GLY A 27 7.34 9.91 -7.67
N CYS A 28 7.51 10.24 -6.40
CA CYS A 28 8.32 9.46 -5.47
C CYS A 28 7.42 8.42 -4.79
N HIS A 29 7.84 7.16 -4.81
CA HIS A 29 7.12 6.05 -4.17
C HIS A 29 8.01 5.37 -3.14
N GLN A 30 7.44 5.02 -1.99
CA GLN A 30 8.09 4.16 -1.00
C GLN A 30 7.10 3.12 -0.49
N GLU A 31 7.60 1.91 -0.28
CA GLU A 31 6.81 0.79 0.20
C GLU A 31 7.49 0.07 1.36
N ARG A 32 6.68 -0.61 2.19
CA ARG A 32 7.17 -1.46 3.28
C ARG A 32 6.26 -2.67 3.43
N GLN A 33 6.86 -3.84 3.64
CA GLN A 33 6.13 -5.03 4.07
C GLN A 33 6.32 -5.24 5.57
N VAL A 34 5.22 -5.31 6.31
CA VAL A 34 5.18 -5.63 7.74
C VAL A 34 4.54 -7.00 7.92
N SER A 35 5.15 -7.87 8.71
CA SER A 35 4.55 -9.15 9.09
C SER A 35 4.26 -9.15 10.58
N VAL A 36 2.97 -9.23 10.92
CA VAL A 36 2.51 -9.35 12.31
C VAL A 36 2.22 -10.81 12.60
N MET A 37 3.00 -11.42 13.48
CA MET A 37 2.76 -12.75 14.00
C MET A 37 1.76 -12.68 15.16
N LEU A 38 0.79 -13.58 15.17
CA LEU A 38 -0.20 -13.75 16.23
C LEU A 38 0.13 -15.04 16.98
N PRO A 39 0.90 -14.95 18.09
CA PRO A 39 1.38 -16.14 18.79
C PRO A 39 0.26 -16.83 19.58
N GLY A 40 0.52 -18.09 19.94
CA GLY A 40 -0.35 -18.89 20.80
C GLY A 40 -1.31 -19.80 20.02
N ALA A 41 -1.96 -20.70 20.75
CA ALA A 41 -2.85 -21.72 20.17
C ALA A 41 -4.06 -21.12 19.43
N SER A 42 -4.50 -19.91 19.81
CA SER A 42 -5.61 -19.19 19.17
C SER A 42 -5.18 -18.24 18.04
N GLY A 43 -3.90 -18.22 17.68
CA GLY A 43 -3.35 -17.26 16.71
C GLY A 43 -4.04 -17.30 15.35
N MET A 44 -4.40 -18.50 14.88
CA MET A 44 -5.12 -18.68 13.60
C MET A 44 -6.54 -18.12 13.64
N ASP A 45 -7.24 -18.27 14.77
CA ASP A 45 -8.61 -17.78 14.90
C ASP A 45 -8.62 -16.26 15.02
N ARG A 46 -7.72 -15.69 15.84
CA ARG A 46 -7.50 -14.24 15.91
C ARG A 46 -7.17 -13.64 14.54
N MET A 47 -6.34 -14.31 13.76
CA MET A 47 -6.00 -13.87 12.40
C MET A 47 -7.25 -13.78 11.52
N LYS A 48 -8.10 -14.82 11.54
CA LYS A 48 -9.35 -14.86 10.78
C LYS A 48 -10.32 -13.77 11.25
N GLU A 49 -10.43 -13.56 12.55
CA GLU A 49 -11.25 -12.51 13.15
C GLU A 49 -10.81 -11.12 12.70
N ILE A 50 -9.52 -10.81 12.77
CA ILE A 50 -8.97 -9.53 12.31
C ILE A 50 -9.24 -9.33 10.82
N MET A 51 -8.99 -10.34 9.98
CA MET A 51 -9.24 -10.23 8.54
C MET A 51 -10.74 -10.11 8.21
N ALA A 52 -11.61 -10.76 8.97
CA ALA A 52 -13.07 -10.62 8.81
C ALA A 52 -13.52 -9.22 9.22
N ALA A 53 -13.01 -8.69 10.34
CA ALA A 53 -13.28 -7.33 10.80
C ALA A 53 -12.82 -6.28 9.78
N LEU A 54 -11.59 -6.41 9.24
CA LEU A 54 -11.06 -5.52 8.21
C LEU A 54 -11.94 -5.47 6.93
N ARG A 55 -12.66 -6.55 6.62
CA ARG A 55 -13.58 -6.61 5.48
C ARG A 55 -14.97 -6.06 5.80
N ALA A 56 -15.50 -6.41 6.97
CA ALA A 56 -16.86 -6.03 7.39
C ALA A 56 -16.94 -4.57 7.85
N GLU A 57 -15.94 -4.13 8.61
CA GLU A 57 -15.86 -2.81 9.26
C GLU A 57 -14.46 -2.22 8.98
N PRO A 58 -14.19 -1.83 7.72
CA PRO A 58 -12.90 -1.25 7.35
C PRO A 58 -12.65 0.04 8.16
N PRO A 59 -11.42 0.26 8.66
CA PRO A 59 -11.08 1.51 9.36
C PRO A 59 -11.38 2.74 8.51
N ALA A 60 -11.84 3.82 9.13
CA ALA A 60 -12.12 5.06 8.43
C ALA A 60 -10.85 5.80 7.98
N ALA A 61 -9.71 5.57 8.65
CA ALA A 61 -8.44 6.19 8.35
C ALA A 61 -7.25 5.35 8.84
N PHE A 62 -6.08 5.58 8.24
CA PHE A 62 -4.77 5.10 8.70
C PHE A 62 -3.76 6.24 8.65
N ALA A 63 -2.93 6.40 9.69
CA ALA A 63 -1.95 7.48 9.83
C ALA A 63 -2.56 8.88 9.58
N GLY A 64 -3.82 9.08 9.99
CA GLY A 64 -4.56 10.32 9.75
C GLY A 64 -5.00 10.56 8.30
N LEU A 65 -4.82 9.59 7.40
CA LEU A 65 -5.34 9.63 6.04
C LEU A 65 -6.64 8.83 5.94
N ASP A 66 -7.69 9.48 5.46
CA ASP A 66 -8.98 8.83 5.25
C ASP A 66 -8.87 7.67 4.25
N VAL A 67 -9.52 6.56 4.56
CA VAL A 67 -9.77 5.49 3.59
C VAL A 67 -10.82 6.02 2.62
N VAL A 68 -10.46 6.12 1.34
CA VAL A 68 -11.37 6.61 0.29
C VAL A 68 -11.99 5.47 -0.50
N ARG A 69 -11.39 4.28 -0.46
CA ARG A 69 -11.86 3.09 -1.14
C ARG A 69 -11.33 1.82 -0.48
N THR A 70 -12.16 0.79 -0.47
CA THR A 70 -11.77 -0.59 -0.14
C THR A 70 -11.92 -1.47 -1.36
N ARG A 71 -10.99 -2.40 -1.55
CA ARG A 71 -10.99 -3.43 -2.60
C ARG A 71 -10.72 -4.78 -1.96
N ASP A 72 -11.64 -5.73 -2.10
CA ASP A 72 -11.46 -7.10 -1.64
C ASP A 72 -11.25 -8.02 -2.83
N GLN A 73 -10.04 -8.54 -2.99
CA GLN A 73 -9.70 -9.48 -4.06
C GLN A 73 -10.31 -10.86 -3.84
N ALA A 74 -10.79 -11.17 -2.62
CA ALA A 74 -11.43 -12.46 -2.37
C ALA A 74 -12.81 -12.51 -3.02
N SER A 75 -13.61 -11.45 -2.85
CA SER A 75 -14.93 -11.31 -3.46
C SER A 75 -14.94 -10.57 -4.80
N LEU A 76 -13.81 -9.99 -5.22
CA LEU A 76 -13.70 -9.11 -6.39
C LEU A 76 -14.68 -7.93 -6.33
N THR A 77 -14.80 -7.34 -5.14
CA THR A 77 -15.67 -6.19 -4.89
C THR A 77 -14.88 -4.96 -4.44
N THR A 78 -15.44 -3.79 -4.71
CA THR A 78 -14.91 -2.49 -4.26
C THR A 78 -16.04 -1.58 -3.81
N TRP A 79 -15.75 -0.72 -2.84
CA TRP A 79 -16.68 0.28 -2.36
C TRP A 79 -15.93 1.48 -1.81
N THR A 80 -16.60 2.62 -1.75
CA THR A 80 -16.18 3.78 -0.96
C THR A 80 -16.92 3.75 0.39
N PRO A 81 -16.38 4.36 1.46
CA PRO A 81 -17.09 4.42 2.73
C PRO A 81 -18.50 5.00 2.56
N GLY A 82 -19.49 4.30 3.10
CA GLY A 82 -20.91 4.69 3.03
C GLY A 82 -21.63 4.34 1.73
N SER A 83 -20.97 3.70 0.75
CA SER A 83 -21.59 3.26 -0.51
C SER A 83 -21.77 1.74 -0.58
N GLU A 84 -22.64 1.27 -1.48
CA GLU A 84 -22.80 -0.15 -1.77
C GLU A 84 -21.58 -0.75 -2.46
N GLN A 85 -21.37 -2.06 -2.27
CA GLN A 85 -20.31 -2.81 -2.92
C GLN A 85 -20.61 -3.01 -4.41
N GLN A 86 -19.56 -2.87 -5.23
CA GLN A 86 -19.64 -3.04 -6.68
C GLN A 86 -18.59 -4.06 -7.14
N PRO A 87 -18.90 -4.89 -8.14
CA PRO A 87 -17.90 -5.77 -8.73
C PRO A 87 -16.85 -4.98 -9.51
N TYR A 88 -15.63 -5.52 -9.56
CA TYR A 88 -14.56 -5.03 -10.42
C TYR A 88 -13.77 -6.18 -11.05
N ASP A 89 -13.16 -5.91 -12.20
CA ASP A 89 -12.33 -6.90 -12.89
C ASP A 89 -10.95 -6.98 -12.23
N GLY A 90 -10.63 -8.16 -11.69
CA GLY A 90 -9.40 -8.38 -10.96
C GLY A 90 -9.01 -9.85 -10.87
N VAL A 91 -7.82 -10.09 -10.34
CA VAL A 91 -7.34 -11.44 -10.02
C VAL A 91 -7.78 -11.78 -8.60
N SER A 92 -8.43 -12.95 -8.43
CA SER A 92 -8.86 -13.39 -7.11
C SER A 92 -7.67 -13.72 -6.21
N GLY A 93 -7.75 -13.29 -4.95
CA GLY A 93 -6.73 -13.53 -3.94
C GLY A 93 -7.20 -13.12 -2.55
N ASP A 94 -6.64 -13.73 -1.50
CA ASP A 94 -6.95 -13.37 -0.12
C ASP A 94 -6.19 -12.09 0.27
N LEU A 95 -6.65 -10.96 -0.25
CA LEU A 95 -6.06 -9.63 -0.07
C LEU A 95 -7.18 -8.59 -0.01
N VAL A 96 -7.15 -7.76 1.03
CA VAL A 96 -7.96 -6.52 1.09
C VAL A 96 -7.02 -5.33 0.96
N ILE A 97 -7.40 -4.34 0.15
CA ILE A 97 -6.63 -3.12 -0.09
C ILE A 97 -7.48 -1.91 0.28
N PHE A 98 -6.90 -0.99 1.05
CA PHE A 98 -7.47 0.29 1.44
C PHE A 98 -6.68 1.40 0.71
N ASP A 99 -7.34 2.08 -0.21
CA ASP A 99 -6.77 3.26 -0.85
C ASP A 99 -7.00 4.46 0.07
N LEU A 100 -5.95 5.24 0.32
CA LEU A 100 -5.96 6.36 1.25
C LEU A 100 -5.89 7.69 0.51
N ALA A 101 -6.47 8.73 1.11
CA ALA A 101 -6.41 10.09 0.60
C ALA A 101 -4.96 10.60 0.44
N GLY A 102 -4.81 11.67 -0.35
CA GLY A 102 -3.57 12.48 -0.39
C GLY A 102 -2.82 12.51 -1.71
N LEU A 103 -3.18 11.69 -2.71
CA LEU A 103 -2.69 11.85 -4.09
C LEU A 103 -3.88 11.73 -5.04
N GLN A 104 -4.22 12.83 -5.73
CA GLN A 104 -5.35 12.85 -6.67
C GLN A 104 -5.13 11.84 -7.80
N GLY A 105 -6.17 11.12 -8.21
CA GLY A 105 -6.08 10.07 -9.23
C GLY A 105 -5.55 8.73 -8.72
N ALA A 106 -4.81 8.68 -7.61
CA ALA A 106 -4.17 7.45 -7.19
C ALA A 106 -5.18 6.41 -6.69
N GLY A 107 -5.10 5.20 -7.23
CA GLY A 107 -6.08 4.14 -6.97
C GLY A 107 -7.48 4.39 -7.53
N GLU A 108 -7.74 5.45 -8.30
CA GLU A 108 -9.03 5.67 -8.97
C GLU A 108 -9.33 4.58 -10.01
N ARG A 109 -10.62 4.27 -10.16
CA ARG A 109 -11.10 3.31 -11.17
C ARG A 109 -11.16 4.00 -12.53
N LEU A 110 -10.46 3.43 -13.50
CA LEU A 110 -10.43 3.85 -14.89
C LEU A 110 -11.70 3.42 -15.63
N PRO A 111 -12.04 4.07 -16.77
CA PRO A 111 -13.22 3.73 -17.57
C PRO A 111 -13.22 2.28 -18.09
N ASP A 112 -12.05 1.69 -18.24
CA ASP A 112 -11.87 0.29 -18.67
C ASP A 112 -11.96 -0.71 -17.50
N GLY A 113 -12.31 -0.24 -16.29
CA GLY A 113 -12.50 -1.05 -15.11
C GLY A 113 -11.22 -1.30 -14.29
N GLN A 114 -10.04 -0.94 -14.81
CA GLN A 114 -8.76 -1.07 -14.08
C GLN A 114 -8.60 0.02 -13.02
N PHE A 115 -7.61 -0.11 -12.14
CA PHE A 115 -7.26 0.93 -11.18
C PHE A 115 -5.94 1.59 -11.55
N LEU A 116 -5.83 2.90 -11.34
CA LEU A 116 -4.57 3.60 -11.40
C LEU A 116 -3.57 3.05 -10.34
N PRO A 117 -2.26 3.25 -10.54
CA PRO A 117 -1.25 2.88 -9.55
C PRO A 117 -1.59 3.40 -8.15
N LEU A 118 -1.18 2.62 -7.16
CA LEU A 118 -1.39 2.95 -5.76
C LEU A 118 -0.66 4.23 -5.38
N GLY A 119 -1.39 5.15 -4.75
CA GLY A 119 -0.83 6.31 -4.08
C GLY A 119 -0.45 5.92 -2.65
N ASN A 120 -1.13 6.54 -1.69
CA ASN A 120 -1.11 6.04 -0.31
C ASN A 120 -2.08 4.87 -0.21
N ALA A 121 -1.62 3.72 0.28
CA ALA A 121 -2.47 2.55 0.43
C ALA A 121 -1.94 1.59 1.49
N VAL A 122 -2.86 0.80 2.05
CA VAL A 122 -2.54 -0.33 2.92
C VAL A 122 -3.22 -1.56 2.35
N ALA A 123 -2.47 -2.65 2.18
CA ALA A 123 -3.06 -3.95 1.85
C ALA A 123 -2.79 -4.97 2.95
N ALA A 124 -3.77 -5.80 3.28
CA ALA A 124 -3.68 -6.83 4.30
C ALA A 124 -3.97 -8.20 3.70
N ARG A 125 -3.09 -9.17 3.99
CA ARG A 125 -3.19 -10.55 3.54
C ARG A 125 -2.92 -11.51 4.70
N PRO A 126 -3.84 -12.42 5.03
CA PRO A 126 -3.54 -13.49 5.97
C PRO A 126 -2.57 -14.49 5.34
N SER A 127 -1.74 -15.08 6.16
CA SER A 127 -0.93 -16.23 5.78
C SER A 127 -1.76 -17.50 5.86
N GLY A 128 -1.70 -18.36 4.83
CA GLY A 128 -2.49 -19.60 4.79
C GLY A 128 -1.97 -20.69 5.72
N THR A 129 -0.68 -20.66 6.09
CA THR A 129 -0.01 -21.76 6.80
C THR A 129 0.50 -21.37 8.19
N GLU A 130 0.43 -20.08 8.55
CA GLU A 130 0.97 -19.56 9.81
C GLU A 130 0.03 -18.47 10.33
N PRO A 131 -0.10 -18.31 11.66
CA PRO A 131 -0.95 -17.29 12.26
C PRO A 131 -0.28 -15.91 12.15
N LYS A 132 -0.18 -15.38 10.92
CA LYS A 132 0.41 -14.07 10.65
C LYS A 132 -0.35 -13.32 9.57
N ILE A 133 -0.41 -12.00 9.72
CA ILE A 133 -0.95 -11.09 8.71
C ILE A 133 0.23 -10.34 8.10
N LYS A 134 0.31 -10.35 6.76
CA LYS A 134 1.23 -9.51 6.01
C LYS A 134 0.51 -8.23 5.61
N PHE A 135 1.05 -7.10 6.02
CA PHE A 135 0.63 -5.79 5.59
C PHE A 135 1.63 -5.24 4.57
N TYR A 136 1.11 -4.67 3.49
CA TYR A 136 1.87 -3.95 2.47
C TYR A 136 1.47 -2.49 2.54
N LEU A 137 2.45 -1.63 2.79
CA LEU A 137 2.26 -0.20 2.98
C LEU A 137 2.82 0.51 1.77
N PHE A 138 2.05 1.43 1.20
CA PHE A 138 2.43 2.21 0.05
C PHE A 138 2.27 3.68 0.39
N THR A 139 3.27 4.47 0.03
CA THR A 139 3.23 5.93 0.14
C THR A 139 3.75 6.53 -1.14
N ALA A 140 3.13 7.63 -1.57
CA ALA A 140 3.48 8.29 -2.81
C ALA A 140 3.43 9.81 -2.66
N ALA A 141 4.29 10.49 -3.41
CA ALA A 141 4.27 11.92 -3.61
C ALA A 141 4.29 12.24 -5.11
N ALA A 142 3.72 13.38 -5.48
CA ALA A 142 3.74 13.87 -6.85
C ALA A 142 5.18 14.15 -7.34
N PRO A 143 5.39 14.28 -8.66
CA PRO A 143 6.64 14.76 -9.23
C PRO A 143 7.19 16.00 -8.51
N CYS A 144 8.51 16.06 -8.35
CA CYS A 144 9.20 17.09 -7.56
C CYS A 144 10.58 17.40 -8.16
N SER A 145 11.25 18.42 -7.64
CA SER A 145 12.64 18.68 -8.01
C SER A 145 13.63 17.81 -7.22
N LEU A 146 14.83 17.61 -7.78
CA LEU A 146 15.93 16.90 -7.09
C LEU A 146 16.30 17.53 -5.74
N ALA A 147 16.11 18.85 -5.60
CA ALA A 147 16.38 19.56 -4.35
C ALA A 147 15.37 19.22 -3.25
N GLU A 148 14.12 18.92 -3.60
CA GLU A 148 13.05 18.58 -2.67
C GLU A 148 13.01 17.08 -2.34
N LEU A 149 13.53 16.24 -3.25
CA LEU A 149 13.43 14.79 -3.17
C LEU A 149 13.90 14.19 -1.82
N PRO A 150 15.02 14.64 -1.20
CA PRO A 150 15.44 14.10 0.10
C PRO A 150 14.39 14.34 1.21
N ALA A 151 13.79 15.52 1.26
CA ALA A 151 12.76 15.85 2.24
C ALA A 151 11.47 15.06 1.98
N ILE A 152 11.10 14.89 0.71
CA ILE A 152 9.94 14.08 0.31
C ILE A 152 10.15 12.61 0.72
N LYS A 153 11.31 12.02 0.41
CA LYS A 153 11.64 10.65 0.85
C LYS A 153 11.53 10.50 2.37
N GLN A 154 12.01 11.48 3.14
CA GLN A 154 11.89 11.46 4.59
C GLN A 154 10.43 11.52 5.05
N SER A 155 9.60 12.39 4.46
CA SER A 155 8.17 12.49 4.76
C SER A 155 7.41 11.20 4.42
N LEU A 156 7.75 10.54 3.31
CA LEU A 156 7.14 9.25 2.93
C LEU A 156 7.54 8.15 3.91
N THR A 157 8.80 8.14 4.36
CA THR A 157 9.27 7.17 5.36
C THR A 157 8.58 7.36 6.70
N ALA A 158 8.44 8.60 7.18
CA ALA A 158 7.70 8.89 8.41
C ALA A 158 6.23 8.42 8.32
N ARG A 159 5.60 8.59 7.16
CA ARG A 159 4.24 8.08 6.91
C ARG A 159 4.18 6.55 6.95
N LEU A 160 5.18 5.85 6.41
CA LEU A 160 5.26 4.39 6.53
C LEU A 160 5.36 3.95 8.01
N ASP A 161 6.09 4.70 8.83
CA ASP A 161 6.22 4.42 10.27
C ASP A 161 4.88 4.61 11.00
N ASP A 162 4.16 5.70 10.69
CA ASP A 162 2.82 5.94 11.25
C ASP A 162 1.80 4.88 10.82
N LEU A 163 1.81 4.47 9.54
CA LEU A 163 0.96 3.39 9.03
C LEU A 163 1.25 2.06 9.74
N GLU A 164 2.54 1.73 9.91
CA GLU A 164 2.95 0.52 10.61
C GLU A 164 2.48 0.51 12.07
N ARG A 165 2.58 1.65 12.77
CA ARG A 165 2.11 1.79 14.15
C ARG A 165 0.61 1.49 14.27
N ASP A 166 -0.21 2.11 13.43
CA ASP A 166 -1.66 1.93 13.46
C ASP A 166 -2.06 0.47 13.18
N LEU A 167 -1.35 -0.20 12.26
CA LEU A 167 -1.62 -1.60 11.92
C LEU A 167 -1.22 -2.59 13.00
N ARG A 168 -0.12 -2.33 13.70
CA ARG A 168 0.29 -3.12 14.87
C ARG A 168 -0.76 -2.99 15.97
N GLN A 169 -1.22 -1.77 16.24
CA GLN A 169 -2.29 -1.52 17.21
C GLN A 169 -3.59 -2.24 16.82
N LEU A 170 -3.98 -2.20 15.54
CA LEU A 170 -5.16 -2.92 15.03
C LEU A 170 -5.05 -4.44 15.21
N ALA A 171 -3.86 -5.00 14.98
CA ALA A 171 -3.61 -6.41 15.21
C ALA A 171 -3.42 -6.78 16.70
N GLY A 172 -3.41 -5.78 17.60
CA GLY A 172 -3.26 -5.96 19.04
C GLY A 172 -1.85 -6.38 19.46
N VAL A 173 -0.82 -5.84 18.80
CA VAL A 173 0.60 -6.09 19.09
C VAL A 173 1.43 -4.81 19.21
#